data_AF-A0A3B9NSV3-F1
#
_entry.id   AF-A0A3B9NSV3-F1
#
_cell.length_a   1.000
_cell.length_b   1.000
_cell.length_c   1.000
_cell.angle_alpha   90.00
_cell.angle_beta   90.00
_cell.angle_gamma   90.00
#
_symmetry.space_group_name_H-M   'P 1'
#
loop_
_entity.id
_entity.type
_entity.pdbx_description
1 polymer ?
#
loop_
_entity_poly.entity_id
_entity_poly.type
_entity_poly.pdbx_seq_one_letter_code
_entity_poly.pdbx_strand_id
1 'polypeptide(L)'
;MLARIENDTIAERRDITMADVPVHKQANWRPLVVDKPAFDGRLYTETGPTVTITADEARETWTLTAKPLDVVKAVFHSAVDDDAEQIRLKYVTPGDGMMMTYREKLEQAEQAVAQGQAAIDALTTEEETAAYPTLSASVGIEAATLWDCAQLVLTTYQQWAVLSNAIEKTRLAGKKAISDAGNVDDVKTAYDAINWGAL
;
A
#
# COMPACT_ATOMS: atom_id res chain seq x y z
N MET A 1 -34.90 -4.49 13.78
CA MET A 1 -34.57 -3.40 14.73
C MET A 1 -35.66 -2.32 14.81
N LEU A 2 -36.04 -1.94 16.03
CA LEU A 2 -36.90 -0.79 16.34
C LEU A 2 -36.15 0.26 17.17
N ALA A 3 -36.60 1.51 17.10
CA ALA A 3 -36.19 2.62 17.94
C ALA A 3 -37.35 3.07 18.84
N ARG A 4 -37.07 3.32 20.12
CA ARG A 4 -37.99 3.99 21.04
C ARG A 4 -37.77 5.49 20.97
N ILE A 5 -38.85 6.24 20.74
CA ILE A 5 -38.84 7.68 20.60
C ILE A 5 -39.32 8.34 21.89
N GLU A 6 -38.52 9.27 22.41
CA GLU A 6 -38.88 10.17 23.50
C GLU A 6 -38.45 11.60 23.15
N ASN A 7 -39.34 12.57 23.31
CA ASN A 7 -39.07 13.99 23.04
C ASN A 7 -38.42 14.23 21.66
N ASP A 8 -38.96 13.60 20.61
CA ASP A 8 -38.44 13.68 19.23
C ASP A 8 -36.97 13.25 19.09
N THR A 9 -36.51 12.33 19.94
CA THR A 9 -35.18 11.71 19.86
C THR A 9 -35.25 10.21 20.03
N ILE A 10 -34.26 9.49 19.50
CA ILE A 10 -34.11 8.04 19.74
C ILE A 10 -33.55 7.84 21.15
N ALA A 11 -34.40 7.38 22.07
CA ALA A 11 -34.02 7.06 23.43
C ALA A 11 -33.41 5.66 23.56
N GLU A 12 -33.79 4.74 22.68
CA GLU A 12 -33.35 3.34 22.73
C GLU A 12 -33.41 2.65 21.37
N ARG A 13 -32.49 1.72 21.11
CA ARG A 13 -32.47 0.84 19.92
C ARG A 13 -32.53 -0.61 20.38
N ARG A 14 -33.41 -1.42 19.77
CA ARG A 14 -33.51 -2.86 20.09
C ARG A 14 -33.75 -3.68 18.84
N ASP A 15 -33.10 -4.84 18.75
CA ASP A 15 -33.39 -5.80 17.71
C ASP A 15 -34.59 -6.68 18.08
N ILE A 16 -35.77 -6.08 17.97
CA ILE A 16 -37.06 -6.69 18.22
C ILE A 16 -38.02 -6.33 17.08
N THR A 17 -39.19 -6.95 17.09
CA THR A 17 -40.32 -6.62 16.22
C THR A 17 -41.42 -5.89 16.99
N MET A 18 -42.40 -5.30 16.31
CA MET A 18 -43.49 -4.60 16.98
C MET A 18 -44.37 -5.54 17.83
N ALA A 19 -44.39 -6.83 17.51
CA ALA A 19 -45.10 -7.84 18.29
C ALA A 19 -44.50 -8.06 19.69
N ASP A 20 -43.20 -7.80 19.85
CA ASP A 20 -42.48 -7.93 21.12
C ASP A 20 -42.70 -6.72 22.05
N VAL A 21 -43.26 -5.63 21.52
CA VAL A 21 -43.53 -4.40 22.26
C VAL A 21 -44.96 -4.45 22.82
N PRO A 22 -45.17 -4.29 24.15
CA PRO A 22 -46.51 -4.23 24.73
C PRO A 22 -47.38 -3.16 24.06
N VAL A 23 -48.64 -3.47 23.74
CA VAL A 23 -49.55 -2.61 22.95
C VAL A 23 -49.58 -1.16 23.45
N HIS A 24 -49.65 -0.94 24.77
CA HIS A 24 -49.68 0.39 25.37
C HIS A 24 -48.37 1.19 25.25
N LYS A 25 -47.28 0.55 24.81
CA LYS A 25 -45.98 1.19 24.55
C LYS A 25 -45.69 1.35 23.06
N GLN A 26 -46.37 0.61 22.17
CA GLN A 26 -46.10 0.60 20.73
C GLN A 26 -46.13 2.00 20.10
N ALA A 27 -46.96 2.91 20.63
CA ALA A 27 -47.01 4.31 20.18
C ALA A 27 -45.66 5.05 20.29
N ASN A 28 -44.77 4.62 21.18
CA ASN A 28 -43.43 5.19 21.36
C ASN A 28 -42.35 4.46 20.56
N TRP A 29 -42.68 3.43 19.78
CA TRP A 29 -41.71 2.67 19.00
C TRP A 29 -41.92 2.88 17.51
N ARG A 30 -40.82 2.95 16.77
CA ARG A 30 -40.80 3.06 15.31
C ARG A 30 -39.79 2.06 14.75
N PRO A 31 -40.06 1.48 13.56
CA PRO A 31 -39.01 0.90 12.73
C PRO A 31 -37.80 1.84 12.66
N LEU A 32 -36.60 1.31 12.90
CA LEU A 32 -35.36 2.06 12.75
C LEU A 32 -34.73 1.70 11.41
N VAL A 33 -34.62 2.67 10.52
CA VAL A 33 -33.90 2.57 9.26
C VAL A 33 -32.53 3.23 9.40
N VAL A 34 -31.47 2.47 9.14
CA VAL A 34 -30.08 2.94 9.23
C VAL A 34 -29.49 2.97 7.83
N ASP A 35 -29.34 4.17 7.29
CA ASP A 35 -28.77 4.40 5.95
C ASP A 35 -27.33 4.89 6.07
N LYS A 36 -26.43 3.99 6.49
CA LYS A 36 -25.00 4.31 6.57
C LYS A 36 -24.30 3.94 5.25
N PRO A 37 -23.78 4.92 4.47
CA PRO A 37 -23.06 4.64 3.24
C PRO A 37 -21.69 4.01 3.53
N ALA A 38 -21.14 3.31 2.54
CA ALA A 38 -19.74 2.90 2.57
C ALA A 38 -18.83 4.15 2.58
N PHE A 39 -17.78 4.12 3.39
CA PHE A 39 -16.94 5.28 3.67
C PHE A 39 -15.46 4.98 3.44
N ASP A 40 -14.81 5.76 2.57
CA ASP A 40 -13.35 5.83 2.49
C ASP A 40 -12.89 7.15 3.13
N GLY A 41 -12.27 7.04 4.30
CA GLY A 41 -11.78 8.18 5.07
C GLY A 41 -10.65 8.96 4.41
N ARG A 42 -10.05 8.44 3.33
CA ARG A 42 -9.08 9.18 2.50
C ARG A 42 -9.78 10.18 1.57
N LEU A 43 -11.01 9.89 1.17
CA LEU A 43 -11.77 10.66 0.16
C LEU A 43 -12.78 11.61 0.79
N TYR A 44 -13.47 11.16 1.85
CA TYR A 44 -14.60 11.89 2.41
C TYR A 44 -14.43 12.14 3.91
N THR A 45 -15.24 13.07 4.42
CA THR A 45 -15.52 13.24 5.84
C THR A 45 -16.97 12.82 6.08
N GLU A 46 -17.17 11.85 6.97
CA GLU A 46 -18.50 11.40 7.39
C GLU A 46 -19.04 12.34 8.49
N THR A 47 -20.31 12.75 8.38
CA THR A 47 -21.02 13.53 9.40
C THR A 47 -22.37 12.89 9.67
N GLY A 48 -22.70 12.67 10.95
CA GLY A 48 -23.96 12.06 11.38
C GLY A 48 -23.83 11.19 12.63
N PRO A 49 -24.88 10.42 12.99
CA PRO A 49 -26.16 10.38 12.27
C PRO A 49 -26.96 11.67 12.45
N THR A 50 -27.61 12.11 11.39
CA THR A 50 -28.79 12.97 11.48
C THR A 50 -30.01 12.08 11.63
N VAL A 51 -30.82 12.34 12.64
CA VAL A 51 -32.02 11.54 12.93
C VAL A 51 -33.25 12.28 12.40
N THR A 52 -34.01 11.62 11.53
CA THR A 52 -35.34 12.08 11.10
C THR A 52 -36.39 11.14 11.67
N ILE A 53 -37.35 11.68 12.42
CA ILE A 53 -38.45 10.89 13.00
C ILE A 53 -39.74 11.31 12.34
N THR A 54 -40.49 10.33 11.86
CA THR A 54 -41.82 10.51 11.27
C THR A 54 -42.85 9.70 12.04
N ALA A 55 -44.12 9.80 11.62
CA ALA A 55 -45.17 8.97 12.17
C ALA A 55 -44.91 7.46 12.00
N ASP A 56 -44.17 7.08 10.95
CA ASP A 56 -44.06 5.68 10.53
C ASP A 56 -42.69 5.06 10.81
N GLU A 57 -41.63 5.87 10.89
CA GLU A 57 -40.26 5.38 11.11
C GLU A 57 -39.35 6.42 11.78
N ALA A 58 -38.23 5.93 12.32
CA ALA A 58 -37.07 6.73 12.65
C ALA A 58 -35.93 6.36 11.69
N ARG A 59 -35.30 7.36 11.08
CA ARG A 59 -34.25 7.18 10.09
C ARG A 59 -32.97 7.86 10.55
N GLU A 60 -31.87 7.11 10.55
CA GLU A 60 -30.52 7.64 10.75
C GLU A 60 -29.84 7.76 9.40
N THR A 61 -29.41 8.97 9.05
CA THR A 61 -28.71 9.26 7.80
C THR A 61 -27.34 9.86 8.08
N TRP A 62 -26.33 9.47 7.30
CA TRP A 62 -25.00 10.06 7.33
C TRP A 62 -24.75 10.82 6.03
N THR A 63 -24.13 11.99 6.14
CA THR A 63 -23.69 12.78 5.00
C THR A 63 -22.20 12.58 4.79
N LEU A 64 -21.79 12.27 3.56
CA LEU A 64 -20.39 12.22 3.16
C LEU A 64 -20.05 13.50 2.41
N THR A 65 -19.09 14.26 2.93
CA THR A 65 -18.56 15.47 2.28
C THR A 65 -17.19 15.16 1.72
N ALA A 66 -17.00 15.36 0.41
CA ALA A 66 -15.69 15.19 -0.22
C ALA A 66 -14.65 16.10 0.44
N LYS A 67 -13.48 15.55 0.73
CA LYS A 67 -12.34 16.35 1.20
C LYS A 67 -11.85 17.25 0.07
N PRO A 68 -11.10 18.33 0.40
CA PRO A 68 -10.45 19.16 -0.61
C PRO A 68 -9.61 18.31 -1.58
N LEU A 69 -9.73 18.58 -2.88
CA LEU A 69 -9.13 17.76 -3.93
C LEU A 69 -7.60 17.65 -3.80
N ASP A 70 -6.94 18.73 -3.42
CA ASP A 70 -5.50 18.79 -3.17
C ASP A 70 -5.07 17.87 -2.02
N VAL A 71 -5.85 17.83 -0.94
CA VAL A 71 -5.63 16.91 0.20
C VAL A 71 -5.77 15.46 -0.25
N VAL A 72 -6.82 15.17 -1.02
CA VAL A 72 -7.06 13.81 -1.55
C VAL A 72 -5.90 13.39 -2.46
N LYS A 73 -5.48 14.25 -3.40
CA LYS A 73 -4.34 13.96 -4.29
C LYS A 73 -3.07 13.68 -3.47
N ALA A 74 -2.78 14.48 -2.45
CA ALA A 74 -1.60 14.28 -1.60
C ALA A 74 -1.62 12.91 -0.88
N VAL A 75 -2.78 12.52 -0.33
CA VAL A 75 -2.95 11.21 0.32
C VAL A 75 -2.70 10.07 -0.67
N PHE A 76 -3.28 10.12 -1.87
CA PHE A 76 -3.09 9.05 -2.85
C PHE A 76 -1.71 9.06 -3.50
N HIS A 77 -1.03 10.21 -3.61
CA HIS A 77 0.39 10.24 -3.98
C HIS A 77 1.27 9.49 -2.98
N SER A 78 1.02 9.66 -1.68
CA SER A 78 1.71 8.89 -0.64
C SER A 78 1.40 7.41 -0.75
N ALA A 79 0.13 7.05 -0.95
CA ALA A 79 -0.27 5.65 -1.09
C ALA A 79 0.41 4.97 -2.28
N VAL A 80 0.59 5.68 -3.41
CA VAL A 80 1.32 5.16 -4.57
C VAL A 80 2.82 4.95 -4.27
N ASP A 81 3.43 5.83 -3.48
CA ASP A 81 4.82 5.66 -3.07
C ASP A 81 4.97 4.46 -2.11
N ASP A 82 4.03 4.29 -1.18
CA ASP A 82 3.97 3.15 -0.27
C ASP A 82 3.76 1.82 -1.04
N ASP A 83 2.81 1.79 -1.98
CA ASP A 83 2.56 0.61 -2.81
C ASP A 83 3.78 0.23 -3.65
N ALA A 84 4.43 1.22 -4.28
CA ALA A 84 5.65 0.99 -5.05
C ALA A 84 6.74 0.35 -4.18
N GLU A 85 6.89 0.82 -2.93
CA GLU A 85 7.84 0.24 -1.99
C GLU A 85 7.46 -1.18 -1.58
N GLN A 86 6.17 -1.45 -1.31
CA GLN A 86 5.72 -2.82 -1.05
C GLN A 86 6.02 -3.76 -2.22
N ILE A 87 5.97 -3.28 -3.47
CA ILE A 87 6.41 -4.08 -4.62
C ILE A 87 7.92 -4.31 -4.59
N ARG A 88 8.75 -3.28 -4.36
CA ARG A 88 10.22 -3.44 -4.27
C ARG A 88 10.60 -4.48 -3.21
N LEU A 89 9.98 -4.41 -2.03
CA LEU A 89 10.27 -5.29 -0.90
C LEU A 89 9.91 -6.77 -1.11
N LYS A 90 9.22 -7.13 -2.21
CA LYS A 90 9.07 -8.53 -2.62
C LYS A 90 10.37 -9.13 -3.18
N TYR A 91 11.29 -8.28 -3.63
CA TYR A 91 12.49 -8.66 -4.37
C TYR A 91 13.79 -8.27 -3.67
N VAL A 92 13.74 -7.30 -2.76
CA VAL A 92 14.91 -6.86 -1.98
C VAL A 92 14.65 -6.99 -0.48
N THR A 93 15.72 -7.26 0.26
CA THR A 93 15.67 -7.30 1.73
C THR A 93 15.55 -5.87 2.27
N PRO A 94 14.57 -5.57 3.15
CA PRO A 94 14.45 -4.24 3.74
C PRO A 94 15.65 -3.90 4.65
N GLY A 95 15.98 -2.61 4.70
CA GLY A 95 16.92 -2.04 5.66
C GLY A 95 18.19 -1.45 5.06
N ASP A 96 18.57 -0.26 5.54
CA ASP A 96 19.70 0.51 5.02
C ASP A 96 21.03 -0.24 5.12
N GLY A 97 21.24 -0.99 6.20
CA GLY A 97 22.43 -1.81 6.39
C GLY A 97 22.59 -2.88 5.31
N MET A 98 21.49 -3.56 4.95
CA MET A 98 21.48 -4.54 3.87
C MET A 98 21.73 -3.89 2.52
N MET A 99 21.14 -2.72 2.27
CA MET A 99 21.36 -1.96 1.03
C MET A 99 22.82 -1.53 0.86
N MET A 100 23.49 -1.13 1.94
CA MET A 100 24.93 -0.82 1.90
C MET A 100 25.75 -2.05 1.52
N THR A 101 25.45 -3.23 2.09
CA THR A 101 26.11 -4.49 1.76
C THR A 101 25.89 -4.86 0.29
N TYR A 102 24.66 -4.76 -0.23
CA TYR A 102 24.39 -5.07 -1.64
C TYR A 102 25.09 -4.11 -2.60
N ARG A 103 25.15 -2.81 -2.27
CA ARG A 103 25.87 -1.83 -3.08
C ARG A 103 27.37 -2.12 -3.12
N GLU A 104 27.97 -2.38 -1.96
CA GLU A 104 29.39 -2.74 -1.88
C GLU A 104 29.70 -4.02 -2.68
N LYS A 105 28.82 -5.02 -2.57
CA LYS A 105 28.95 -6.28 -3.32
C LYS A 105 28.84 -6.06 -4.82
N LEU A 106 27.95 -5.17 -5.27
CA LEU A 106 27.84 -4.78 -6.68
C LEU A 106 29.12 -4.09 -7.17
N GLU A 107 29.64 -3.11 -6.43
CA GLU A 107 30.86 -2.39 -6.80
C GLU A 107 32.06 -3.34 -6.89
N GLN A 108 32.23 -4.25 -5.93
CA GLN A 108 33.27 -5.28 -5.96
C GLN A 108 33.09 -6.25 -7.15
N ALA A 109 31.85 -6.62 -7.49
CA ALA A 109 31.57 -7.45 -8.66
C ALA A 109 31.92 -6.75 -9.99
N GLU A 110 31.58 -5.47 -10.14
CA GLU A 110 31.95 -4.67 -11.31
C GLU A 110 33.47 -4.57 -11.46
N GLN A 111 34.19 -4.34 -10.36
CA GLN A 111 35.65 -4.30 -10.34
C GLN A 111 36.26 -5.66 -10.72
N ALA A 112 35.75 -6.76 -10.18
CA ALA A 112 36.24 -8.10 -10.50
C ALA A 112 36.03 -8.43 -11.99
N VAL A 113 34.86 -8.10 -12.55
CA VAL A 113 34.58 -8.29 -13.98
C VAL A 113 35.45 -7.40 -14.86
N ALA A 114 35.73 -6.16 -14.45
CA ALA A 114 36.61 -5.25 -15.18
C ALA A 114 38.07 -5.74 -15.22
N GLN A 115 38.55 -6.41 -14.17
CA GLN A 115 39.88 -7.03 -14.17
C GLN A 115 39.95 -8.29 -15.06
N GLY A 116 38.83 -9.00 -15.20
CA GLY A 116 38.70 -10.15 -16.07
C GLY A 116 39.05 -11.47 -15.38
N GLN A 117 38.45 -12.55 -15.89
CA GLN A 117 38.44 -13.86 -15.22
C GLN A 117 39.84 -14.39 -14.90
N ALA A 118 40.76 -14.33 -15.85
CA ALA A 118 42.11 -14.86 -15.66
C ALA A 118 42.88 -14.16 -14.51
N ALA A 119 42.63 -12.87 -14.27
CA ALA A 119 43.25 -12.14 -13.17
C ALA A 119 42.62 -12.53 -11.82
N ILE A 120 41.30 -12.70 -11.80
CA ILE A 120 40.54 -13.10 -10.61
C ILE A 120 40.88 -14.54 -10.20
N ASP A 121 40.87 -15.48 -11.14
CA ASP A 121 41.18 -16.89 -10.89
C ASP A 121 42.65 -17.13 -10.47
N ALA A 122 43.53 -16.15 -10.68
CA ALA A 122 44.93 -16.20 -10.27
C ALA A 122 45.16 -15.74 -8.81
N LEU A 123 44.16 -15.14 -8.16
CA LEU A 123 44.26 -14.69 -6.78
C LEU A 123 44.27 -15.89 -5.81
N THR A 124 45.05 -15.78 -4.75
CA THR A 124 44.91 -16.64 -3.58
C THR A 124 43.71 -16.22 -2.73
N THR A 125 43.19 -17.11 -1.89
CA THR A 125 42.05 -16.79 -1.00
C THR A 125 42.30 -15.59 -0.08
N GLU A 126 43.56 -15.39 0.36
CA GLU A 126 43.94 -14.22 1.17
C GLU A 126 43.86 -12.92 0.35
N GLU A 127 44.35 -12.93 -0.89
CA GLU A 127 44.28 -11.79 -1.81
C GLU A 127 42.83 -11.48 -2.22
N GLU A 128 42.02 -12.51 -2.52
CA GLU A 128 40.58 -12.36 -2.80
C GLU A 128 39.85 -11.69 -1.63
N THR A 129 40.11 -12.12 -0.39
CA THR A 129 39.46 -11.57 0.80
C THR A 129 39.92 -10.14 1.08
N ALA A 130 41.19 -9.83 0.82
CA ALA A 130 41.73 -8.49 1.01
C ALA A 130 41.21 -7.49 -0.04
N ALA A 131 41.09 -7.92 -1.30
CA ALA A 131 40.65 -7.07 -2.41
C ALA A 131 39.12 -6.94 -2.51
N TYR A 132 38.39 -8.02 -2.23
CA TYR A 132 36.93 -8.11 -2.41
C TYR A 132 36.22 -8.68 -1.18
N PRO A 133 36.37 -8.08 0.01
CA PRO A 133 35.96 -8.69 1.28
C PRO A 133 34.47 -9.06 1.33
N THR A 134 33.60 -8.25 0.71
CA THR A 134 32.14 -8.45 0.76
C THR A 134 31.67 -9.48 -0.27
N LEU A 135 32.28 -9.50 -1.44
CA LEU A 135 31.98 -10.48 -2.49
C LEU A 135 32.55 -11.85 -2.15
N SER A 136 33.81 -11.91 -1.69
CA SER A 136 34.50 -13.14 -1.29
C SER A 136 33.78 -13.91 -0.18
N ALA A 137 33.04 -13.22 0.69
CA ALA A 137 32.18 -13.86 1.69
C ALA A 137 31.08 -14.76 1.10
N SER A 138 30.84 -14.69 -0.21
CA SER A 138 29.81 -15.49 -0.92
C SER A 138 30.38 -16.72 -1.62
N VAL A 139 31.71 -16.81 -1.73
CA VAL A 139 32.39 -17.92 -2.41
C VAL A 139 32.19 -19.22 -1.62
N GLY A 140 31.81 -20.28 -2.33
CA GLY A 140 31.42 -21.57 -1.76
C GLY A 140 30.01 -21.60 -1.15
N ILE A 141 29.30 -20.47 -1.09
CA ILE A 141 27.94 -20.38 -0.55
C ILE A 141 26.94 -20.10 -1.68
N GLU A 142 27.15 -19.03 -2.44
CA GLU A 142 26.26 -18.61 -3.53
C GLU A 142 26.77 -19.07 -4.90
N ALA A 143 28.09 -19.14 -5.08
CA ALA A 143 28.74 -19.71 -6.26
C ALA A 143 30.12 -20.27 -5.90
N ALA A 144 30.73 -21.03 -6.82
CA ALA A 144 31.95 -21.78 -6.53
C ALA A 144 33.23 -20.92 -6.48
N THR A 145 33.29 -19.84 -7.25
CA THR A 145 34.47 -18.98 -7.41
C THR A 145 34.11 -17.50 -7.24
N LEU A 146 35.12 -16.65 -6.98
CA LEU A 146 34.92 -15.21 -6.90
C LEU A 146 34.38 -14.63 -8.22
N TRP A 147 34.88 -15.14 -9.36
CA TRP A 147 34.39 -14.77 -10.68
C TRP A 147 32.91 -15.12 -10.88
N ASP A 148 32.51 -16.35 -10.52
CA ASP A 148 31.11 -16.78 -10.63
C ASP A 148 30.20 -15.98 -9.71
N CYS A 149 30.66 -15.64 -8.50
CA CYS A 149 29.96 -14.73 -7.60
C CYS A 149 29.77 -13.34 -8.24
N ALA A 150 30.81 -12.78 -8.87
CA ALA A 150 30.73 -11.50 -9.55
C ALA A 150 29.68 -11.52 -10.68
N GLN A 151 29.72 -12.56 -11.54
CA GLN A 151 28.75 -12.73 -12.62
C GLN A 151 27.31 -12.89 -12.11
N LEU A 152 27.12 -13.65 -11.02
CA LEU A 152 25.83 -13.83 -10.39
C LEU A 152 25.25 -12.50 -9.88
N VAL A 153 26.07 -11.69 -9.21
CA VAL A 153 25.67 -10.37 -8.69
C VAL A 153 25.29 -9.43 -9.83
N LEU A 154 26.11 -9.34 -10.89
CA LEU A 154 25.81 -8.47 -12.03
C LEU A 154 24.53 -8.91 -12.77
N THR A 155 24.35 -10.22 -12.97
CA THR A 155 23.15 -10.77 -13.61
C THR A 155 21.89 -10.44 -12.79
N THR A 156 21.98 -10.61 -11.46
CA THR A 156 20.87 -10.29 -10.54
C THR A 156 20.58 -8.79 -10.55
N TYR A 157 21.61 -7.95 -10.56
CA TYR A 157 21.46 -6.50 -10.67
C TYR A 157 20.78 -6.08 -11.97
N GLN A 158 21.14 -6.69 -13.11
CA GLN A 158 20.50 -6.39 -14.41
C GLN A 158 19.01 -6.76 -14.41
N GLN A 159 18.65 -7.91 -13.83
CA GLN A 159 17.25 -8.30 -13.65
C GLN A 159 16.50 -7.30 -12.76
N TRP A 160 17.12 -6.91 -11.64
CA TRP A 160 16.58 -5.88 -10.75
C TRP A 160 16.42 -4.53 -11.45
N ALA A 161 17.37 -4.10 -12.29
CA ALA A 161 17.30 -2.82 -12.99
C ALA A 161 16.11 -2.75 -13.95
N VAL A 162 15.81 -3.84 -14.67
CA VAL A 162 14.63 -3.95 -15.54
C VAL A 162 13.34 -3.84 -14.72
N LEU A 163 13.25 -4.59 -13.63
CA LEU A 163 12.08 -4.58 -12.75
C LEU A 163 11.89 -3.21 -12.06
N SER A 164 12.96 -2.64 -11.51
CA SER A 164 13.01 -1.32 -10.89
C SER A 164 12.50 -0.24 -11.84
N ASN A 165 12.91 -0.28 -13.12
CA ASN A 165 12.39 0.62 -14.13
C ASN A 165 10.87 0.47 -14.32
N ALA A 166 10.37 -0.76 -14.38
CA ALA A 166 8.95 -1.02 -14.57
C ALA A 166 8.11 -0.56 -13.36
N ILE A 167 8.59 -0.78 -12.13
CA ILE A 167 7.99 -0.27 -10.89
C ILE A 167 7.96 1.26 -10.93
N GLU A 168 9.08 1.90 -11.26
CA GLU A 168 9.18 3.36 -11.26
C GLU A 168 8.30 4.01 -12.32
N LYS A 169 8.24 3.42 -13.52
CA LYS A 169 7.35 3.87 -14.59
C LYS A 169 5.88 3.77 -14.16
N THR A 170 5.50 2.67 -13.52
CA THR A 170 4.13 2.45 -13.00
C THR A 170 3.79 3.48 -11.92
N ARG A 171 4.71 3.70 -10.97
CA ARG A 171 4.59 4.71 -9.91
C ARG A 171 4.37 6.10 -10.50
N LEU A 172 5.26 6.54 -11.39
CA LEU A 172 5.20 7.88 -11.98
C LEU A 172 3.95 8.07 -12.85
N ALA A 173 3.54 7.05 -13.60
CA ALA A 173 2.30 7.09 -14.39
C ALA A 173 1.06 7.20 -13.49
N GLY A 174 0.99 6.43 -12.40
CA GLY A 174 -0.09 6.51 -11.41
C GLY A 174 -0.17 7.89 -10.76
N LYS A 175 0.96 8.43 -10.29
CA LYS A 175 1.04 9.80 -9.74
C LYS A 175 0.60 10.83 -10.76
N LYS A 176 1.01 10.70 -12.04
CA LYS A 176 0.56 11.59 -13.10
C LYS A 176 -0.97 11.54 -13.28
N ALA A 177 -1.56 10.35 -13.34
CA ALA A 177 -3.01 10.19 -13.48
C ALA A 177 -3.78 10.82 -12.31
N ILE A 178 -3.30 10.65 -11.07
CA ILE A 178 -3.87 11.31 -9.88
C ILE A 178 -3.74 12.83 -9.98
N SER A 179 -2.60 13.35 -10.44
CA SER A 179 -2.41 14.79 -10.62
C SER A 179 -3.35 15.38 -11.67
N ASP A 180 -3.62 14.65 -12.75
CA ASP A 180 -4.49 15.07 -13.85
C ASP A 180 -6.00 14.97 -13.51
N ALA A 181 -6.37 14.24 -12.46
CA ALA A 181 -7.75 14.04 -12.04
C ALA A 181 -8.48 15.36 -11.71
N GLY A 182 -9.73 15.51 -12.17
CA GLY A 182 -10.50 16.75 -12.02
C GLY A 182 -11.30 16.83 -10.73
N ASN A 183 -11.58 15.70 -10.08
CA ASN A 183 -12.38 15.60 -8.86
C ASN A 183 -11.94 14.41 -7.98
N VAL A 184 -12.57 14.24 -6.82
CA VAL A 184 -12.21 13.21 -5.82
C VAL A 184 -12.45 11.79 -6.33
N ASP A 185 -13.54 11.56 -7.08
CA ASP A 185 -13.88 10.25 -7.61
C ASP A 185 -12.92 9.85 -8.75
N ASP A 186 -12.49 10.83 -9.55
CA ASP A 186 -11.45 10.64 -10.57
C ASP A 186 -10.10 10.25 -9.95
N VAL A 187 -9.74 10.85 -8.80
CA VAL A 187 -8.50 10.46 -8.08
C VAL A 187 -8.57 9.00 -7.64
N LYS A 188 -9.70 8.59 -7.05
CA LYS A 188 -9.90 7.20 -6.66
C LYS A 188 -9.79 6.27 -7.88
N THR A 189 -10.45 6.61 -8.98
CA THR A 189 -10.43 5.82 -10.22
C THR A 189 -9.02 5.71 -10.78
N ALA A 190 -8.26 6.81 -10.79
CA ALA A 190 -6.87 6.82 -11.24
C ALA A 190 -5.97 5.93 -10.37
N TYR A 191 -6.16 5.95 -9.06
CA TYR A 191 -5.43 5.09 -8.13
C TYR A 191 -5.79 3.61 -8.29
N ASP A 192 -7.09 3.28 -8.32
CA ASP A 192 -7.56 1.89 -8.46
C ASP A 192 -7.15 1.26 -9.81
N ALA A 193 -6.90 2.09 -10.84
CA ALA A 193 -6.43 1.64 -12.14
C ALA A 193 -4.92 1.28 -12.18
N ILE A 194 -4.16 1.57 -11.11
CA ILE A 194 -2.73 1.23 -11.06
C ILE A 194 -2.58 -0.29 -10.94
N ASN A 195 -2.06 -0.91 -11.99
CA ASN A 195 -1.86 -2.35 -12.02
C ASN A 195 -0.42 -2.73 -11.67
N TRP A 196 -0.20 -3.05 -10.39
CA TRP A 196 1.07 -3.61 -9.91
C TRP A 196 1.23 -5.10 -10.18
N GLY A 197 0.14 -5.83 -10.46
CA GLY A 197 0.16 -7.29 -10.61
C GLY A 197 0.77 -7.80 -11.93
N ALA A 198 1.12 -6.88 -12.83
CA ALA A 198 1.85 -7.18 -14.06
C ALA A 198 3.38 -7.13 -13.88
N LEU A 199 3.87 -6.92 -12.65
CA LEU A 199 5.29 -6.74 -12.27
C LEU A 199 5.78 -7.83 -11.32
#